data_AF-A0A453RE81-F1
#
_entry.id   AF-A0A453RE81-F1
#
_cell.length_a   1.000
_cell.length_b   1.000
_cell.length_c   1.000
_cell.angle_alpha   90.00
_cell.angle_beta   90.00
_cell.angle_gamma   90.00
#
_symmetry.space_group_name_H-M   'P 1'
#
loop_
_entity.id
_entity.type
_entity.pdbx_description
1 polymer ?
#
loop_
_entity_poly.entity_id
_entity_poly.type
_entity_poly.pdbx_seq_one_letter_code
_entity_poly.pdbx_strand_id
1 'polypeptide(L)'
;MIILSALIYCFLIWALQDALRSSFESSIIPAFEQSCKTMFEQVDGAFQKGMSEHGTAIQQQVAAAHSPLAQTLRETINSASSITQGLTSELLDGQRKLLALVASGNPISHNTALQPINGPIPNLPEADVPLDPMKELTRLLSEQKIDEAFTMALQRSDVSMVSWLCSQVDLQGLCRLNPVPLNQGVLLALFQQLACDIANDTPLKLQWMTAVAMAIQPTHQMIAAHVRPIFEQVYGVLARQQSVPGTSPLEANNIRLMMHVINSVMMTHK
;
A
#
# COMPACT_ATOMS: atom_id res chain seq x y z
N MET A 1 37.32 13.98 7.86
CA MET A 1 36.76 12.73 8.42
C MET A 1 35.28 12.56 8.09
N ILE A 2 34.40 13.50 8.45
CA ILE A 2 32.94 13.45 8.22
C ILE A 2 32.56 13.15 6.75
N ILE A 3 33.35 13.62 5.80
CA ILE A 3 33.12 13.46 4.34
C ILE A 3 33.49 12.09 3.83
N LEU A 4 34.66 11.60 4.25
CA LEU A 4 35.08 10.24 3.97
C LEU A 4 34.08 9.27 4.61
N SER A 5 33.56 9.60 5.80
CA SER A 5 32.41 8.90 6.39
C SER A 5 31.19 8.99 5.46
N ALA A 6 30.68 10.17 5.10
CA ALA A 6 29.49 10.33 4.28
C ALA A 6 29.56 9.61 2.93
N LEU A 7 30.73 9.53 2.30
CA LEU A 7 30.90 8.94 0.97
C LEU A 7 31.38 7.49 0.99
N ILE A 8 32.01 7.03 2.08
CA ILE A 8 32.02 5.60 2.41
C ILE A 8 30.58 5.16 2.70
N TYR A 9 29.78 5.93 3.42
CA TYR A 9 28.36 5.64 3.67
C TYR A 9 27.57 5.62 2.37
N CYS A 10 27.70 6.60 1.47
CA CYS A 10 26.98 6.57 0.18
C CYS A 10 27.50 5.46 -0.76
N PHE A 11 28.80 5.17 -0.80
CA PHE A 11 29.32 4.06 -1.60
C PHE A 11 28.94 2.70 -1.01
N LEU A 12 28.95 2.56 0.33
CA LEU A 12 28.48 1.38 1.04
C LEU A 12 26.97 1.23 0.90
N ILE A 13 26.18 2.31 0.97
CA ILE A 13 24.74 2.30 0.71
C ILE A 13 24.48 1.92 -0.74
N TRP A 14 25.20 2.48 -1.71
CA TRP A 14 25.04 2.12 -3.12
C TRP A 14 25.41 0.65 -3.36
N ALA A 15 26.57 0.18 -2.88
CA ALA A 15 27.01 -1.20 -3.03
C ALA A 15 26.12 -2.18 -2.25
N LEU A 16 25.63 -1.82 -1.06
CA LEU A 16 24.69 -2.62 -0.27
C LEU A 16 23.30 -2.62 -0.91
N GLN A 17 22.84 -1.52 -1.49
CA GLN A 17 21.56 -1.41 -2.18
C GLN A 17 21.60 -2.15 -3.52
N ASP A 18 22.71 -2.11 -4.25
CA ASP A 18 22.94 -2.88 -5.48
C ASP A 18 23.08 -4.38 -5.17
N ALA A 19 23.83 -4.76 -4.13
CA ALA A 19 23.94 -6.15 -3.68
C ALA A 19 22.63 -6.68 -3.09
N LEU A 20 21.88 -5.88 -2.32
CA LEU A 20 20.53 -6.23 -1.86
C LEU A 20 19.60 -6.36 -3.05
N ARG A 21 19.56 -5.38 -3.96
CA ARG A 21 18.73 -5.43 -5.17
C ARG A 21 19.03 -6.66 -6.01
N SER A 22 20.31 -6.96 -6.26
CA SER A 22 20.76 -8.15 -6.97
C SER A 22 20.36 -9.43 -6.22
N SER A 23 20.50 -9.47 -4.89
CA SER A 23 20.05 -10.60 -4.06
C SER A 23 18.52 -10.76 -4.05
N PHE A 24 17.76 -9.66 -4.09
CA PHE A 24 16.32 -9.69 -4.26
C PHE A 24 15.95 -10.20 -5.65
N GLU A 25 16.47 -9.59 -6.73
CA GLU A 25 16.17 -9.97 -8.12
C GLU A 25 16.63 -11.41 -8.47
N SER A 26 17.75 -11.89 -7.92
CA SER A 26 18.31 -13.23 -8.22
C SER A 26 17.92 -14.34 -7.24
N SER A 27 17.47 -14.02 -6.03
CA SER A 27 17.24 -15.01 -4.96
C SER A 27 15.93 -14.79 -4.21
N ILE A 28 15.69 -13.63 -3.60
CA ILE A 28 14.52 -13.45 -2.71
C ILE A 28 13.21 -13.36 -3.51
N ILE A 29 13.16 -12.64 -4.63
CA ILE A 29 11.99 -12.58 -5.52
C ILE A 29 11.67 -13.98 -6.07
N PRO A 30 12.60 -14.72 -6.74
CA PRO A 30 12.27 -16.06 -7.24
C PRO A 30 11.96 -17.06 -6.12
N ALA A 31 12.59 -16.97 -4.93
CA ALA A 31 12.23 -17.82 -3.80
C ALA A 31 10.85 -17.46 -3.20
N PHE A 32 10.48 -16.18 -3.17
CA PHE A 32 9.18 -15.70 -2.73
C PHE A 32 8.08 -16.07 -3.74
N GLU A 33 8.31 -15.87 -5.03
CA GLU A 33 7.41 -16.32 -6.10
C GLU A 33 7.20 -17.84 -6.04
N GLN A 34 8.26 -18.62 -5.87
CA GLN A 34 8.17 -20.08 -5.73
C GLN A 34 7.43 -20.47 -4.44
N SER A 35 7.67 -19.79 -3.31
CA SER A 35 6.97 -20.01 -2.05
C SER A 35 5.49 -19.64 -2.14
N CYS A 36 5.16 -18.50 -2.73
CA CYS A 36 3.80 -18.06 -2.99
C CYS A 36 3.08 -19.00 -3.95
N LYS A 37 3.74 -19.48 -5.00
CA LYS A 37 3.20 -20.50 -5.91
C LYS A 37 2.89 -21.79 -5.17
N THR A 38 3.85 -22.34 -4.40
CA THR A 38 3.63 -23.55 -3.61
C THR A 38 2.58 -23.35 -2.52
N MET A 39 2.48 -22.17 -1.91
CA MET A 39 1.40 -21.83 -0.98
C MET A 39 0.04 -21.75 -1.69
N PHE A 40 -0.02 -21.21 -2.91
CA PHE A 40 -1.25 -21.18 -3.72
C PHE A 40 -1.69 -22.60 -4.10
N GLU A 41 -0.75 -23.45 -4.53
CA GLU A 41 -0.98 -24.88 -4.81
C GLU A 41 -1.45 -25.63 -3.55
N GLN A 42 -0.91 -25.31 -2.37
CA GLN A 42 -1.35 -25.88 -1.10
C GLN A 42 -2.73 -25.38 -0.66
N VAL A 43 -3.04 -24.08 -0.83
CA VAL A 43 -4.34 -23.51 -0.49
C VAL A 43 -5.41 -24.02 -1.44
N ASP A 44 -5.14 -24.09 -2.75
CA ASP A 44 -6.04 -24.67 -3.75
C ASP A 44 -6.28 -26.16 -3.49
N GLY A 45 -5.23 -26.94 -3.23
CA GLY A 45 -5.33 -28.35 -2.86
C GLY A 45 -6.09 -28.57 -1.54
N ALA A 46 -5.84 -27.74 -0.51
CA ALA A 46 -6.56 -27.79 0.76
C ALA A 46 -8.03 -27.36 0.62
N PHE A 47 -8.33 -26.39 -0.25
CA PHE A 47 -9.68 -25.95 -0.55
C PHE A 47 -10.45 -27.02 -1.36
N GLN A 48 -9.86 -27.60 -2.39
CA GLN A 48 -10.43 -28.69 -3.17
C GLN A 48 -10.67 -29.95 -2.32
N LYS A 49 -9.72 -30.27 -1.43
CA LYS A 49 -9.89 -31.31 -0.41
C LYS A 49 -11.02 -30.95 0.57
N GLY A 50 -11.02 -29.73 1.10
CA GLY A 50 -12.06 -29.22 1.99
C GLY A 50 -13.45 -29.27 1.35
N MET A 51 -13.59 -28.92 0.07
CA MET A 51 -14.86 -29.01 -0.67
C MET A 51 -15.32 -30.45 -0.90
N SER A 52 -14.41 -31.39 -1.15
CA SER A 52 -14.76 -32.81 -1.30
C SER A 52 -15.10 -33.45 0.05
N GLU A 53 -14.41 -33.08 1.12
CA GLU A 53 -14.75 -33.48 2.50
C GLU A 53 -16.05 -32.84 2.99
N HIS A 54 -16.33 -31.56 2.69
CA HIS A 54 -17.63 -30.94 3.01
C HIS A 54 -18.75 -31.47 2.11
N GLY A 55 -18.49 -31.75 0.83
CA GLY A 55 -19.45 -32.34 -0.08
C GLY A 55 -19.87 -33.74 0.39
N THR A 56 -18.90 -34.57 0.80
CA THR A 56 -19.18 -35.88 1.40
C THR A 56 -19.82 -35.77 2.78
N ALA A 57 -19.36 -34.86 3.67
CA ALA A 57 -19.97 -34.65 4.98
C ALA A 57 -21.41 -34.12 4.90
N ILE A 58 -21.70 -33.18 3.98
CA ILE A 58 -23.07 -32.71 3.71
C ILE A 58 -23.89 -33.84 3.12
N GLN A 59 -23.39 -34.63 2.16
CA GLN A 59 -24.11 -35.79 1.63
C GLN A 59 -24.44 -36.80 2.74
N GLN A 60 -23.48 -37.05 3.65
CA GLN A 60 -23.64 -37.92 4.81
C GLN A 60 -24.65 -37.36 5.82
N GLN A 61 -24.61 -36.04 6.08
CA GLN A 61 -25.48 -35.37 7.05
C GLN A 61 -26.90 -35.14 6.50
N VAL A 62 -27.06 -34.93 5.19
CA VAL A 62 -28.36 -34.93 4.49
C VAL A 62 -28.97 -36.33 4.55
N ALA A 63 -28.20 -37.37 4.23
CA ALA A 63 -28.65 -38.76 4.40
C ALA A 63 -29.03 -39.08 5.86
N ALA A 64 -28.22 -38.64 6.82
CA ALA A 64 -28.44 -38.87 8.25
C ALA A 64 -29.57 -38.01 8.84
N ALA A 65 -29.87 -36.82 8.32
CA ALA A 65 -30.95 -35.94 8.78
C ALA A 65 -32.31 -36.28 8.15
N HIS A 66 -32.32 -36.80 6.91
CA HIS A 66 -33.54 -37.34 6.32
C HIS A 66 -33.99 -38.66 6.97
N SER A 67 -33.07 -39.44 7.56
CA SER A 67 -33.41 -40.67 8.30
C SER A 67 -34.39 -40.45 9.47
N PRO A 68 -34.10 -39.61 10.50
CA PRO A 68 -35.01 -39.39 11.61
C PRO A 68 -36.26 -38.64 11.18
N LEU A 69 -36.20 -37.68 10.24
CA LEU A 69 -37.40 -36.99 9.78
C LEU A 69 -38.36 -37.93 9.03
N ALA A 70 -37.84 -38.81 8.16
CA ALA A 70 -38.64 -39.85 7.51
C ALA A 70 -39.21 -40.85 8.53
N GLN A 71 -38.46 -41.16 9.59
CA GLN A 71 -38.90 -42.05 10.66
C GLN A 71 -39.99 -41.41 11.54
N THR A 72 -39.79 -40.17 12.01
CA THR A 72 -40.80 -39.40 12.76
C THR A 72 -42.04 -39.11 11.94
N LEU A 73 -41.93 -38.84 10.63
CA LEU A 73 -43.11 -38.72 9.75
C LEU A 73 -43.85 -40.06 9.66
N ARG A 74 -43.15 -41.18 9.52
CA ARG A 74 -43.79 -42.52 9.50
C ARG A 74 -44.47 -42.86 10.82
N GLU A 75 -43.84 -42.55 11.95
CA GLU A 75 -44.42 -42.71 13.29
C GLU A 75 -45.63 -41.78 13.49
N THR A 76 -45.54 -40.51 13.07
CA THR A 76 -46.65 -39.54 13.15
C THR A 76 -47.83 -39.96 12.28
N ILE A 77 -47.60 -40.46 11.06
CA ILE A 77 -48.65 -41.00 10.18
C ILE A 77 -49.32 -42.22 10.82
N ASN A 78 -48.54 -43.15 11.39
CA ASN A 78 -49.08 -44.31 12.09
C ASN A 78 -49.90 -43.91 13.32
N SER A 79 -49.41 -42.97 14.13
CA SER A 79 -50.11 -42.43 15.29
C SER A 79 -51.36 -41.66 14.91
N ALA A 80 -51.31 -40.80 13.90
CA ALA A 80 -52.47 -40.07 13.41
C ALA A 80 -53.54 -41.01 12.82
N SER A 81 -53.14 -42.08 12.13
CA SER A 81 -54.04 -43.14 11.67
C SER A 81 -54.72 -43.85 12.85
N SER A 82 -53.95 -44.22 13.88
CA SER A 82 -54.49 -44.83 15.11
C SER A 82 -55.42 -43.89 15.88
N ILE A 83 -55.08 -42.60 16.02
CA ILE A 83 -55.94 -41.57 16.62
C ILE A 83 -57.20 -41.38 15.78
N THR A 84 -57.12 -41.39 14.45
CA THR A 84 -58.29 -41.26 13.57
C THR A 84 -59.21 -42.47 13.70
N GLN A 85 -58.66 -43.69 13.81
CA GLN A 85 -59.43 -44.89 14.11
C GLN A 85 -60.10 -44.80 15.50
N GLY A 86 -59.35 -44.39 16.52
CA GLY A 86 -59.85 -44.19 17.89
C GLY A 86 -60.96 -43.13 17.97
N LEU A 87 -60.76 -41.97 17.36
CA LEU A 87 -61.78 -40.92 17.25
C LEU A 87 -62.98 -41.37 16.40
N THR A 88 -62.79 -42.24 15.41
CA THR A 88 -63.92 -42.82 14.66
C THR A 88 -64.74 -43.75 15.55
N SER A 89 -64.11 -44.57 16.41
CA SER A 89 -64.83 -45.39 17.40
C SER A 89 -65.48 -44.56 18.50
N GLU A 90 -64.79 -43.55 19.05
CA GLU A 90 -65.31 -42.66 20.10
C GLU A 90 -66.39 -41.72 19.56
N LEU A 91 -66.34 -41.30 18.28
CA LEU A 91 -67.41 -40.55 17.63
C LEU A 91 -68.61 -41.45 17.33
N LEU A 92 -68.39 -42.71 16.95
CA LEU A 92 -69.47 -43.68 16.77
C LEU A 92 -70.17 -44.00 18.09
N ASP A 93 -69.43 -44.09 19.20
CA ASP A 93 -70.02 -44.26 20.54
C ASP A 93 -70.65 -42.95 21.05
N GLY A 94 -69.97 -41.82 20.85
CA GLY A 94 -70.45 -40.48 21.16
C GLY A 94 -71.73 -40.11 20.40
N GLN A 95 -71.90 -40.54 19.15
CA GLN A 95 -73.17 -40.42 18.43
C GLN A 95 -74.28 -41.24 19.09
N ARG A 96 -74.02 -42.50 19.50
CA ARG A 96 -75.00 -43.30 20.26
C ARG A 96 -75.36 -42.61 21.58
N LYS A 97 -74.39 -41.97 22.24
CA LYS A 97 -74.54 -41.32 23.55
C LYS A 97 -75.22 -39.94 23.48
N LEU A 98 -74.95 -39.15 22.43
CA LEU A 98 -75.65 -37.89 22.16
C LEU A 98 -77.08 -38.13 21.65
N LEU A 99 -77.34 -39.22 20.94
CA LEU A 99 -78.71 -39.63 20.62
C LEU A 99 -79.52 -39.97 21.89
N ALA A 100 -78.85 -40.33 23.00
CA ALA A 100 -79.46 -40.45 24.33
C ALA A 100 -79.49 -39.13 25.13
N LEU A 101 -78.58 -38.17 24.88
CA LEU A 101 -78.44 -36.94 25.67
C LEU A 101 -79.03 -35.67 25.04
N VAL A 102 -79.38 -35.65 23.74
CA VAL A 102 -80.21 -34.58 23.12
C VAL A 102 -81.62 -34.50 23.75
N ALA A 103 -81.93 -35.40 24.67
CA ALA A 103 -83.01 -35.25 25.66
C ALA A 103 -82.79 -34.13 26.74
N SER A 104 -81.64 -33.42 26.83
CA SER A 104 -81.36 -32.33 27.81
C SER A 104 -80.12 -31.44 27.45
N GLY A 105 -80.04 -30.12 27.77
CA GLY A 105 -78.85 -29.29 27.39
C GLY A 105 -78.61 -27.82 27.89
N ASN A 106 -77.60 -27.14 27.28
CA ASN A 106 -77.16 -25.70 27.19
C ASN A 106 -76.16 -24.96 28.19
N PRO A 107 -75.27 -23.97 27.77
CA PRO A 107 -73.97 -23.54 28.44
C PRO A 107 -73.54 -22.00 28.49
N ILE A 108 -72.26 -21.60 28.86
CA ILE A 108 -71.50 -20.29 28.56
C ILE A 108 -69.98 -20.17 29.09
N SER A 109 -69.09 -19.25 28.57
CA SER A 109 -67.60 -19.05 28.91
C SER A 109 -66.93 -17.65 28.54
N HIS A 110 -65.76 -17.17 29.12
CA HIS A 110 -64.75 -16.15 28.55
C HIS A 110 -63.39 -15.71 29.31
N ASN A 111 -62.53 -14.74 28.79
CA ASN A 111 -60.98 -14.63 28.78
C ASN A 111 -60.16 -13.31 29.27
N THR A 112 -58.88 -13.01 28.80
CA THR A 112 -57.66 -12.34 29.50
C THR A 112 -56.55 -11.57 28.62
N ALA A 113 -55.72 -10.54 29.08
CA ALA A 113 -54.47 -9.94 28.39
C ALA A 113 -53.44 -8.90 29.11
N LEU A 114 -52.25 -8.49 28.50
CA LEU A 114 -50.98 -7.74 29.03
C LEU A 114 -50.11 -6.81 28.03
N GLN A 115 -48.98 -6.08 28.42
CA GLN A 115 -47.92 -5.33 27.56
C GLN A 115 -46.47 -4.91 28.15
N PRO A 116 -45.36 -4.58 27.34
CA PRO A 116 -43.95 -4.12 27.75
C PRO A 116 -43.14 -3.00 26.91
N ILE A 117 -41.82 -2.65 27.17
CA ILE A 117 -40.93 -1.61 26.47
C ILE A 117 -39.34 -1.84 26.44
N ASN A 118 -38.49 -1.05 25.70
CA ASN A 118 -37.01 -1.27 25.35
C ASN A 118 -36.07 0.02 25.25
N GLY A 119 -34.70 -0.03 25.14
CA GLY A 119 -33.80 1.17 24.83
C GLY A 119 -32.20 1.13 24.97
N PRO A 120 -31.38 2.14 24.49
CA PRO A 120 -29.87 2.08 24.28
C PRO A 120 -28.93 3.31 24.73
N ILE A 121 -27.61 3.37 24.32
CA ILE A 121 -26.47 4.31 24.72
C ILE A 121 -25.43 4.57 23.56
N PRO A 122 -24.53 5.63 23.55
CA PRO A 122 -23.18 5.52 22.89
C PRO A 122 -21.92 6.32 23.43
N ASN A 123 -20.73 5.87 22.98
CA ASN A 123 -19.41 6.56 22.68
C ASN A 123 -18.12 6.54 23.57
N LEU A 124 -16.95 6.55 22.87
CA LEU A 124 -15.53 6.37 23.31
C LEU A 124 -14.56 7.36 22.55
N PRO A 125 -13.28 7.55 22.97
CA PRO A 125 -12.33 8.53 22.40
C PRO A 125 -11.31 7.99 21.35
N GLU A 126 -10.66 8.91 20.63
CA GLU A 126 -9.76 8.70 19.47
C GLU A 126 -8.28 8.41 19.82
N ALA A 127 -7.51 7.93 18.83
CA ALA A 127 -6.10 7.54 18.96
C ALA A 127 -5.18 8.21 17.91
N ASP A 128 -3.88 8.26 18.24
CA ASP A 128 -2.80 8.97 17.56
C ASP A 128 -2.48 8.43 16.14
N VAL A 129 -2.10 9.32 15.21
CA VAL A 129 -1.93 8.99 13.76
C VAL A 129 -0.51 9.34 13.27
N PRO A 130 0.18 8.44 12.54
CA PRO A 130 1.50 8.73 11.97
C PRO A 130 1.49 9.94 11.03
N LEU A 131 2.46 10.85 11.19
CA LEU A 131 2.60 12.07 10.39
C LEU A 131 3.07 11.78 8.96
N ASP A 132 2.37 12.33 7.96
CA ASP A 132 2.76 12.25 6.55
C ASP A 132 4.08 12.99 6.28
N PRO A 133 5.06 12.41 5.56
CA PRO A 133 6.33 13.06 5.24
C PRO A 133 6.18 14.44 4.55
N MET A 134 5.14 14.62 3.75
CA MET A 134 4.83 15.88 3.07
C MET A 134 4.44 17.01 4.04
N LYS A 135 3.78 16.68 5.16
CA LYS A 135 3.43 17.68 6.19
C LYS A 135 4.68 18.21 6.87
N GLU A 136 5.62 17.33 7.19
CA GLU A 136 6.90 17.70 7.80
C GLU A 136 7.77 18.52 6.85
N LEU A 137 7.85 18.16 5.57
CA LEU A 137 8.56 18.94 4.56
C LEU A 137 7.95 20.35 4.39
N THR A 138 6.63 20.45 4.43
CA THR A 138 5.89 21.73 4.40
C THR A 138 6.17 22.57 5.65
N ARG A 139 6.28 21.93 6.84
CA ARG A 139 6.66 22.60 8.09
C ARG A 139 8.07 23.19 7.99
N LEU A 140 9.06 22.42 7.53
CA LEU A 140 10.44 22.88 7.36
C LEU A 140 10.56 24.04 6.37
N LEU A 141 9.78 24.03 5.29
CA LEU A 141 9.67 25.17 4.36
C LEU A 141 9.10 26.43 5.05
N SER A 142 8.05 26.29 5.86
CA SER A 142 7.46 27.41 6.59
C SER A 142 8.40 28.00 7.66
N GLU A 143 9.28 27.17 8.23
CA GLU A 143 10.34 27.58 9.17
C GLU A 143 11.61 28.10 8.47
N GLN A 144 11.60 28.23 7.14
CA GLN A 144 12.74 28.65 6.32
C GLN A 144 14.00 27.76 6.45
N LYS A 145 13.84 26.53 6.96
CA LYS A 145 14.91 25.53 7.15
C LYS A 145 15.21 24.77 5.86
N ILE A 146 15.65 25.50 4.85
CA ILE A 146 15.79 24.98 3.48
C ILE A 146 16.82 23.83 3.41
N ASP A 147 17.97 23.93 4.09
CA ASP A 147 18.99 22.87 4.14
C ASP A 147 18.48 21.58 4.80
N GLU A 148 17.70 21.68 5.89
CA GLU A 148 17.08 20.52 6.54
C GLU A 148 16.01 19.87 5.66
N ALA A 149 15.19 20.67 4.95
CA ALA A 149 14.20 20.16 4.01
C ALA A 149 14.84 19.41 2.83
N PHE A 150 15.88 19.98 2.20
CA PHE A 150 16.62 19.30 1.13
C PHE A 150 17.35 18.06 1.65
N THR A 151 17.97 18.13 2.83
CA THR A 151 18.62 16.97 3.46
C THR A 151 17.61 15.84 3.70
N MET A 152 16.41 16.15 4.22
CA MET A 152 15.35 15.17 4.44
C MET A 152 14.88 14.54 3.12
N ALA A 153 14.60 15.34 2.10
CA ALA A 153 14.15 14.83 0.80
C ALA A 153 15.21 13.94 0.12
N LEU A 154 16.48 14.35 0.17
CA LEU A 154 17.60 13.58 -0.39
C LEU A 154 17.90 12.29 0.40
N GLN A 155 17.75 12.30 1.73
CA GLN A 155 17.91 11.10 2.56
C GLN A 155 16.90 10.00 2.25
N ARG A 156 15.70 10.35 1.75
CA ARG A 156 14.69 9.37 1.33
C ARG A 156 14.86 8.88 -0.11
N SER A 157 15.80 9.47 -0.86
CA SER A 157 16.05 9.21 -2.29
C SER A 157 14.82 9.35 -3.19
N ASP A 158 13.80 10.09 -2.75
CA ASP A 158 12.53 10.25 -3.46
C ASP A 158 12.64 11.40 -4.48
N VAL A 159 12.71 11.02 -5.76
CA VAL A 159 12.77 11.95 -6.91
C VAL A 159 11.54 12.85 -6.96
N SER A 160 10.35 12.34 -6.63
CA SER A 160 9.09 13.08 -6.69
C SER A 160 9.06 14.15 -5.61
N MET A 161 9.50 13.79 -4.40
CA MET A 161 9.64 14.73 -3.27
C MET A 161 10.67 15.83 -3.55
N VAL A 162 11.81 15.48 -4.16
CA VAL A 162 12.83 16.46 -4.56
C VAL A 162 12.33 17.37 -5.70
N SER A 163 11.63 16.83 -6.70
CA SER A 163 11.04 17.64 -7.79
C SER A 163 9.97 18.60 -7.26
N TRP A 164 9.13 18.14 -6.33
CA TRP A 164 8.17 18.99 -5.63
C TRP A 164 8.88 20.10 -4.85
N LEU A 165 9.91 19.77 -4.07
CA LEU A 165 10.66 20.75 -3.26
C LEU A 165 11.36 21.81 -4.14
N CYS A 166 11.98 21.41 -5.24
CA CYS A 166 12.55 22.31 -6.25
C CYS A 166 11.51 23.17 -6.97
N SER A 167 10.23 22.76 -6.96
CA SER A 167 9.11 23.55 -7.50
C SER A 167 8.53 24.54 -6.48
N GLN A 168 8.64 24.26 -5.17
CA GLN A 168 8.22 25.18 -4.11
C GLN A 168 9.27 26.25 -3.78
N VAL A 169 10.55 25.97 -4.01
CA VAL A 169 11.68 26.87 -3.68
C VAL A 169 12.28 27.45 -4.96
N ASP A 170 12.49 28.77 -5.01
CA ASP A 170 13.31 29.38 -6.08
C ASP A 170 14.78 28.98 -5.92
N LEU A 171 15.13 27.85 -6.52
CA LEU A 171 16.48 27.29 -6.49
C LEU A 171 17.50 28.21 -7.20
N GLN A 172 17.09 29.04 -8.17
CA GLN A 172 17.99 30.01 -8.79
C GLN A 172 18.31 31.17 -7.86
N GLY A 173 17.30 31.75 -7.22
CA GLY A 173 17.48 32.76 -6.19
C GLY A 173 18.34 32.23 -5.04
N LEU A 174 18.02 31.05 -4.53
CA LEU A 174 18.73 30.38 -3.43
C LEU A 174 20.23 30.16 -3.73
N CYS A 175 20.55 29.66 -4.94
CA CYS A 175 21.93 29.42 -5.37
C CYS A 175 22.73 30.71 -5.66
N ARG A 176 22.07 31.89 -5.75
CA ARG A 176 22.73 33.20 -5.92
C ARG A 176 23.00 33.92 -4.60
N LEU A 177 22.44 33.45 -3.49
CA LEU A 177 22.73 34.02 -2.17
C LEU A 177 24.19 33.75 -1.78
N ASN A 178 24.81 34.69 -1.07
CA ASN A 178 26.17 34.55 -0.57
C ASN A 178 26.23 34.90 0.93
N PRO A 179 26.50 33.95 1.83
CA PRO A 179 26.75 32.53 1.56
C PRO A 179 25.49 31.80 1.03
N VAL A 180 25.70 30.77 0.22
CA VAL A 180 24.60 29.89 -0.23
C VAL A 180 24.06 29.14 0.99
N PRO A 181 22.75 29.16 1.27
CA PRO A 181 22.16 28.56 2.48
C PRO A 181 21.99 27.04 2.39
N LEU A 182 22.69 26.39 1.45
CA LEU A 182 22.71 24.94 1.26
C LEU A 182 24.13 24.42 1.43
N ASN A 183 24.25 23.29 2.13
CA ASN A 183 25.49 22.59 2.30
C ASN A 183 26.05 22.10 0.94
N GLN A 184 27.36 22.20 0.74
CA GLN A 184 28.03 21.75 -0.49
C GLN A 184 27.81 20.25 -0.80
N GLY A 185 27.68 19.41 0.23
CA GLY A 185 27.28 18.00 0.05
C GLY A 185 25.82 17.84 -0.39
N VAL A 186 24.91 18.68 0.13
CA VAL A 186 23.49 18.72 -0.27
C VAL A 186 23.34 19.19 -1.72
N LEU A 187 24.10 20.22 -2.14
CA LEU A 187 24.16 20.66 -3.53
C LEU A 187 24.64 19.54 -4.48
N LEU A 188 25.72 18.83 -4.11
CA LEU A 188 26.25 17.73 -4.94
C LEU A 188 25.28 16.55 -5.05
N ALA A 189 24.63 16.17 -3.95
CA ALA A 189 23.59 15.14 -3.94
C ALA A 189 22.33 15.56 -4.72
N LEU A 190 21.92 16.82 -4.62
CA LEU A 190 20.82 17.38 -5.40
C LEU A 190 21.12 17.37 -6.90
N PHE A 191 22.34 17.75 -7.29
CA PHE A 191 22.79 17.70 -8.69
C PHE A 191 22.72 16.27 -9.27
N GLN A 192 23.15 15.27 -8.49
CA GLN A 192 23.04 13.86 -8.85
C GLN A 192 21.56 13.40 -8.95
N GLN A 193 20.74 13.74 -7.95
CA GLN A 193 19.34 13.29 -7.89
C GLN A 193 18.49 13.87 -9.04
N LEU A 194 18.72 15.13 -9.40
CA LEU A 194 18.08 15.76 -10.57
C LEU A 194 18.47 15.09 -11.89
N ALA A 195 19.71 14.62 -12.02
CA ALA A 195 20.15 13.87 -13.18
C ALA A 195 19.53 12.47 -13.27
N CYS A 196 19.20 11.85 -12.14
CA CYS A 196 18.81 10.44 -12.07
C CYS A 196 17.51 10.13 -12.82
N ASP A 197 16.59 11.10 -12.91
CA ASP A 197 15.32 11.04 -13.64
C ASP A 197 15.19 12.21 -14.65
N ILE A 198 16.28 12.57 -15.31
CA ILE A 198 16.33 13.77 -16.18
C ILE A 198 15.40 13.70 -17.40
N ALA A 199 14.84 12.54 -17.74
CA ALA A 199 13.91 12.35 -18.86
C ALA A 199 12.50 12.90 -18.60
N ASN A 200 12.14 13.08 -17.32
CA ASN A 200 10.88 13.65 -16.89
C ASN A 200 11.09 15.11 -16.50
N ASP A 201 10.34 16.06 -17.06
CA ASP A 201 10.55 17.51 -16.90
C ASP A 201 11.97 18.01 -17.28
N THR A 202 12.56 17.42 -18.32
CA THR A 202 13.90 17.74 -18.86
C THR A 202 14.28 19.23 -18.82
N PRO A 203 13.52 20.19 -19.40
CA PRO A 203 13.93 21.60 -19.42
C PRO A 203 14.02 22.22 -18.01
N LEU A 204 13.11 21.86 -17.11
CA LEU A 204 13.06 22.40 -15.75
C LEU A 204 14.18 21.81 -14.89
N LYS A 205 14.41 20.50 -14.97
CA LYS A 205 15.53 19.84 -14.28
C LYS A 205 16.89 20.33 -14.77
N LEU A 206 17.08 20.57 -16.07
CA LEU A 206 18.29 21.20 -16.60
C LEU A 206 18.49 22.63 -16.06
N GLN A 207 17.43 23.43 -15.93
CA GLN A 207 17.49 24.76 -15.36
C GLN A 207 17.93 24.73 -13.88
N TRP A 208 17.37 23.82 -13.09
CA TRP A 208 17.74 23.58 -11.69
C TRP A 208 19.18 23.09 -11.54
N MET A 209 19.56 22.05 -12.30
CA MET A 209 20.92 21.52 -12.32
C MET A 209 21.96 22.58 -12.67
N THR A 210 21.63 23.55 -13.54
CA THR A 210 22.56 24.62 -13.94
C THR A 210 22.83 25.55 -12.76
N ALA A 211 21.80 25.92 -12.00
CA ALA A 211 21.94 26.75 -10.81
C ALA A 211 22.78 26.05 -9.72
N VAL A 212 22.50 24.75 -9.49
CA VAL A 212 23.22 23.93 -8.51
C VAL A 212 24.69 23.74 -8.92
N ALA A 213 24.96 23.41 -10.19
CA ALA A 213 26.33 23.24 -10.70
C ALA A 213 27.19 24.51 -10.57
N MET A 214 26.57 25.70 -10.71
CA MET A 214 27.25 26.99 -10.51
C MET A 214 27.48 27.34 -9.03
N ALA A 215 26.71 26.77 -8.10
CA ALA A 215 26.87 26.95 -6.65
C ALA A 215 27.82 25.91 -6.00
N ILE A 216 28.10 24.80 -6.70
CA ILE A 216 29.08 23.80 -6.29
C ILE A 216 30.49 24.38 -6.39
N GLN A 217 31.28 24.23 -5.32
CA GLN A 217 32.68 24.66 -5.24
C GLN A 217 33.59 23.42 -5.30
N PRO A 218 34.20 23.08 -6.45
CA PRO A 218 34.94 21.83 -6.62
C PRO A 218 36.11 21.64 -5.66
N THR A 219 36.74 22.75 -5.26
CA THR A 219 37.87 22.79 -4.33
C THR A 219 37.46 22.67 -2.85
N HIS A 220 36.16 22.71 -2.54
CA HIS A 220 35.68 22.67 -1.17
C HIS A 220 35.97 21.29 -0.55
N GLN A 221 36.69 21.29 0.58
CA GLN A 221 37.20 20.07 1.23
C GLN A 221 36.10 19.04 1.54
N MET A 222 34.84 19.49 1.65
CA MET A 222 33.69 18.61 1.89
C MET A 222 33.26 17.77 0.69
N ILE A 223 33.65 18.12 -0.53
CA ILE A 223 33.19 17.43 -1.74
C ILE A 223 34.29 17.12 -2.75
N ALA A 224 35.47 17.74 -2.66
CA ALA A 224 36.54 17.65 -3.67
C ALA A 224 36.86 16.23 -4.19
N ALA A 225 36.93 15.22 -3.31
CA ALA A 225 37.21 13.83 -3.70
C ALA A 225 36.07 13.15 -4.50
N HIS A 226 34.89 13.77 -4.57
CA HIS A 226 33.65 13.17 -5.07
C HIS A 226 32.94 14.00 -6.14
N VAL A 227 33.30 15.29 -6.30
CA VAL A 227 32.81 16.13 -7.41
C VAL A 227 33.10 15.47 -8.75
N ARG A 228 34.35 15.04 -9.01
CA ARG A 228 34.72 14.40 -10.29
C ARG A 228 33.85 13.17 -10.63
N PRO A 229 33.80 12.08 -9.83
CA PRO A 229 33.05 10.88 -10.23
C PRO A 229 31.55 11.15 -10.39
N ILE A 230 30.96 12.04 -9.59
CA ILE A 230 29.54 12.41 -9.73
C ILE A 230 29.32 13.24 -11.00
N PHE A 231 30.19 14.20 -11.32
CA PHE A 231 30.08 14.99 -12.56
C PHE A 231 30.29 14.13 -13.81
N GLU A 232 31.22 13.17 -13.78
CA GLU A 232 31.43 12.17 -14.85
C GLU A 232 30.20 11.25 -15.02
N GLN A 233 29.60 10.78 -13.92
CA GLN A 233 28.35 10.01 -13.95
C GLN A 233 27.21 10.81 -14.59
N VAL A 234 26.99 12.04 -14.15
CA VAL A 234 25.93 12.92 -14.67
C VAL A 234 26.15 13.24 -16.16
N TYR A 235 27.39 13.48 -16.57
CA TYR A 235 27.75 13.64 -17.98
C TYR A 235 27.35 12.41 -18.82
N GLY A 236 27.62 11.19 -18.32
CA GLY A 236 27.22 9.94 -18.96
C GLY A 236 25.69 9.76 -19.04
N VAL A 237 24.93 10.22 -18.05
CA VAL A 237 23.45 10.23 -18.12
C VAL A 237 22.97 11.19 -19.21
N LEU A 238 23.47 12.42 -19.23
CA LEU A 238 23.10 13.45 -20.20
C LEU A 238 23.47 13.05 -21.65
N ALA A 239 24.65 12.46 -21.85
CA ALA A 239 25.08 11.95 -23.15
C ALA A 239 24.14 10.86 -23.69
N ARG A 240 23.66 9.95 -22.82
CA ARG A 240 22.65 8.95 -23.20
C ARG A 240 21.33 9.61 -23.60
N GLN A 241 20.83 10.56 -22.81
CA GLN A 241 19.59 11.29 -23.13
C GLN A 241 19.66 12.01 -24.48
N GLN A 242 20.80 12.67 -24.78
CA GLN A 242 21.00 13.32 -26.07
C GLN A 242 20.98 12.34 -27.28
N SER A 243 21.21 11.04 -27.04
CA SER A 243 21.15 9.99 -28.06
C SER A 243 19.78 9.34 -28.22
N VAL A 244 18.80 9.67 -27.37
CA VAL A 244 17.44 9.11 -27.45
C VAL A 244 16.69 9.74 -28.64
N PRO A 245 16.14 8.93 -29.57
CA PRO A 245 15.31 9.46 -30.65
C PRO A 245 13.99 10.00 -30.08
N GLY A 246 13.79 11.31 -30.20
CA GLY A 246 12.59 12.02 -29.71
C GLY A 246 12.89 13.35 -29.01
N THR A 247 14.13 13.57 -28.56
CA THR A 247 14.56 14.84 -27.94
C THR A 247 14.40 16.02 -28.90
N SER A 248 13.77 17.12 -28.47
CA SER A 248 13.64 18.30 -29.31
C SER A 248 14.99 18.99 -29.57
N PRO A 249 15.15 19.76 -30.66
CA PRO A 249 16.40 20.48 -30.94
C PRO A 249 16.78 21.48 -29.83
N LEU A 250 15.79 22.05 -29.13
CA LEU A 250 16.01 22.96 -28.01
C LEU A 250 16.55 22.22 -26.78
N GLU A 251 15.95 21.09 -26.42
CA GLU A 251 16.43 20.25 -25.32
C GLU A 251 17.82 19.69 -25.60
N ALA A 252 18.08 19.23 -26.84
CA ALA A 252 19.40 18.77 -27.24
C ALA A 252 20.47 19.87 -27.09
N ASN A 253 20.15 21.13 -27.38
CA ASN A 253 21.04 22.26 -27.13
C ASN A 253 21.22 22.55 -25.62
N ASN A 254 20.15 22.47 -24.82
CA ASN A 254 20.23 22.66 -23.37
C ASN A 254 21.06 21.55 -22.68
N ILE A 255 20.93 20.30 -23.14
CA ILE A 255 21.74 19.16 -22.68
C ILE A 255 23.22 19.39 -23.01
N ARG A 256 23.54 19.82 -24.24
CA ARG A 256 24.92 20.17 -24.62
C ARG A 256 25.48 21.31 -23.78
N LEU A 257 24.67 22.35 -23.51
CA LEU A 257 25.08 23.47 -22.65
C LEU A 257 25.40 22.98 -21.24
N MET A 258 24.57 22.12 -20.66
CA MET A 258 24.84 21.47 -19.36
C MET A 258 26.15 20.68 -19.39
N MET A 259 26.37 19.87 -20.43
CA MET A 259 27.61 19.11 -20.60
C MET A 259 28.86 20.01 -20.69
N HIS A 260 28.73 21.21 -21.27
CA HIS A 260 29.79 22.23 -21.24
C HIS A 260 29.97 22.87 -19.86
N VAL A 261 28.89 23.14 -19.10
CA VAL A 261 28.98 23.63 -17.72
C VAL A 261 29.70 22.61 -16.82
N ILE A 262 29.31 21.35 -16.90
CA ILE A 262 29.96 20.22 -16.19
C ILE A 262 31.47 20.18 -16.51
N ASN A 263 31.84 20.24 -17.79
CA ASN A 263 33.24 20.28 -18.20
C ASN A 263 33.98 21.52 -17.71
N SER A 264 33.35 22.70 -17.71
CA SER A 264 33.94 23.94 -17.18
C SER A 264 34.24 23.83 -15.68
N VAL A 265 33.27 23.35 -14.89
CA VAL A 265 33.40 23.12 -13.44
C VAL A 265 34.41 22.02 -13.11
N MET A 266 34.58 21.01 -13.98
CA MET A 266 35.65 20.01 -13.84
C MET A 266 37.04 20.55 -14.26
N MET A 267 37.13 21.54 -15.16
CA MET A 267 38.40 22.12 -15.59
C MET A 267 38.96 23.17 -14.63
N THR A 268 38.13 23.82 -13.80
CA THR A 268 38.59 24.65 -12.68
C THR A 268 39.17 23.84 -11.50
N HIS A 269 39.18 22.51 -11.60
CA HIS A 269 39.79 21.55 -10.66
C HIS A 269 41.10 20.94 -11.23
N LYS A 270 41.85 21.66 -12.07
CA LYS A 270 43.18 21.26 -12.55
C LYS A 270 44.29 22.12 -11.97
#